data_AF-A0AAQ2G899-F1
#
_entry.id   AF-A0AAQ2G899-F1
#
_cell.length_a   1.000
_cell.length_b   1.000
_cell.length_c   1.000
_cell.angle_alpha   90.00
_cell.angle_beta   90.00
_cell.angle_gamma   90.00
#
_symmetry.space_group_name_H-M   'P 1'
#
loop_
_entity.id
_entity.type
_entity.pdbx_description
1 polymer ?
#
loop_
_entity_poly.entity_id
_entity_poly.type
_entity_poly.pdbx_seq_one_letter_code
_entity_poly.pdbx_strand_id
1 'polypeptide(L)'
;MTGAIEKLLMETIGLDSASVGPTVVRQAVRDRMAACRIANPQAYREHLTGSPQELQELINAVVIPETWFFRDREAFTMLARHARVHKRAQPTKVLSLPCSTGEEAYSVAMAMFDAGFEAHEFNIDAVDVSTRNIALAERAVYGRNSFRGSYLEFRDRYFEAVEGGLRPSAAVLKQVRFRVGNLFGTRAIFGQEVYDIVLCRNLLIYFNRELQDRALTRLKDLLATDGLLLVGPAEAALPRLHGFISAEWPLAFAFLESEPIKAAAPTTAIPVRTSTPKLNKSKPVLRPRLTVGKENSAPALAKPVDQVSESLVAVERIANAGRVKEAQEVALAHLEKFGPSAQIFYLLGLVQDADGAASKAAQSYRKALYLAPNHREALVHLALLLRKQGDHSGAEALADRLVRVQKRSGT
;
A
#
# COMPACT_ATOMS: atom_id res chain seq x y z
N MET A 1 4.56 -19.48 -22.75
CA MET A 1 3.91 -18.58 -23.73
C MET A 1 3.59 -17.19 -23.14
N THR A 2 3.09 -17.07 -21.91
CA THR A 2 2.92 -15.74 -21.25
C THR A 2 4.22 -15.01 -20.94
N GLY A 3 5.36 -15.72 -20.86
CA GLY A 3 6.67 -15.13 -20.56
C GLY A 3 7.10 -13.94 -21.43
N ALA A 4 6.68 -13.89 -22.71
CA ALA A 4 6.99 -12.75 -23.57
C ALA A 4 6.19 -11.49 -23.20
N ILE A 5 4.95 -11.66 -22.73
CA ILE A 5 4.10 -10.57 -22.23
C ILE A 5 4.56 -10.14 -20.83
N GLU A 6 4.95 -11.10 -19.99
CA GLU A 6 5.56 -10.81 -18.67
C GLU A 6 6.85 -10.00 -18.85
N LYS A 7 7.70 -10.36 -19.83
CA LYS A 7 8.89 -9.58 -20.18
C LYS A 7 8.53 -8.17 -20.66
N LEU A 8 7.49 -8.02 -21.49
CA LEU A 8 7.02 -6.70 -21.93
C LEU A 8 6.56 -5.84 -20.73
N LEU A 9 5.83 -6.41 -19.77
CA LEU A 9 5.42 -5.70 -18.56
C LEU A 9 6.62 -5.30 -17.69
N MET A 10 7.60 -6.18 -17.54
CA MET A 10 8.85 -5.87 -16.84
C MET A 10 9.62 -4.74 -17.53
N GLU A 11 9.74 -4.76 -18.87
CA GLU A 11 10.41 -3.70 -19.63
C GLU A 11 9.64 -2.37 -19.60
N THR A 12 8.30 -2.45 -19.61
CA THR A 12 7.43 -1.26 -19.70
C THR A 12 7.25 -0.57 -18.35
N ILE A 13 6.97 -1.30 -17.27
CA ILE A 13 6.63 -0.73 -15.95
C ILE A 13 7.49 -1.28 -14.80
N GLY A 14 8.47 -2.13 -15.10
CA GLY A 14 9.35 -2.73 -14.08
C GLY A 14 8.75 -3.90 -13.31
N LEU A 15 7.53 -4.34 -13.66
CA LEU A 15 6.80 -5.36 -12.91
C LEU A 15 7.46 -6.74 -13.03
N ASP A 16 7.96 -7.28 -11.92
CA ASP A 16 8.42 -8.66 -11.84
C ASP A 16 7.24 -9.60 -11.53
N SER A 17 6.97 -10.54 -12.44
CA SER A 17 5.85 -11.48 -12.30
C SER A 17 6.04 -12.43 -11.12
N ALA A 18 7.28 -12.73 -10.71
CA ALA A 18 7.56 -13.52 -9.52
C ALA A 18 7.16 -12.80 -8.22
N SER A 19 7.26 -11.46 -8.22
CA SER A 19 6.95 -10.62 -7.06
C SER A 19 5.45 -10.39 -6.86
N VAL A 20 4.70 -10.17 -7.95
CA VAL A 20 3.21 -10.06 -7.92
C VAL A 20 2.53 -11.41 -7.72
N GLY A 21 3.18 -12.49 -8.17
CA GLY A 21 2.59 -13.81 -8.26
C GLY A 21 2.28 -14.15 -9.72
N PRO A 22 2.98 -15.13 -10.33
CA PRO A 22 2.84 -15.42 -11.76
C PRO A 22 1.40 -15.78 -12.16
N THR A 23 0.61 -16.35 -11.25
CA THR A 23 -0.79 -16.69 -11.50
C THR A 23 -1.68 -15.45 -11.66
N VAL A 24 -1.44 -14.38 -10.90
CA VAL A 24 -2.20 -13.13 -11.00
C VAL A 24 -1.94 -12.48 -12.37
N VAL A 25 -0.67 -12.40 -12.77
CA VAL A 25 -0.30 -11.84 -14.08
C VAL A 25 -0.90 -12.68 -15.22
N ARG A 26 -0.82 -14.01 -15.14
CA ARG A 26 -1.44 -14.90 -16.12
C ARG A 26 -2.96 -14.74 -16.19
N GLN A 27 -3.63 -14.55 -15.06
CA GLN A 27 -5.07 -14.33 -15.03
C GLN A 27 -5.43 -13.01 -15.71
N ALA A 28 -4.75 -11.92 -15.36
CA ALA A 28 -4.95 -10.62 -16.00
C ALA A 28 -4.74 -10.68 -17.52
N VAL A 29 -3.68 -11.36 -17.98
CA VAL A 29 -3.44 -11.58 -19.42
C VAL A 29 -4.59 -12.36 -20.06
N ARG A 30 -5.09 -13.43 -19.43
CA ARG A 30 -6.23 -14.21 -19.95
C ARG A 30 -7.50 -13.37 -20.05
N ASP A 31 -7.79 -12.56 -19.04
CA ASP A 31 -9.00 -11.72 -19.00
C ASP A 31 -8.94 -10.64 -20.09
N ARG A 32 -7.77 -10.03 -20.30
CA ARG A 32 -7.57 -9.07 -21.39
C ARG A 32 -7.64 -9.70 -22.77
N MET A 33 -7.00 -10.86 -22.96
CA MET A 33 -7.12 -11.66 -24.19
C MET A 33 -8.59 -11.96 -24.53
N ALA A 34 -9.38 -12.35 -23.52
CA ALA A 34 -10.82 -12.59 -23.69
C ALA A 34 -11.58 -11.30 -24.04
N ALA A 35 -11.28 -10.18 -23.40
CA ALA A 35 -11.88 -8.88 -23.70
C ALA A 35 -11.61 -8.42 -25.15
N CYS A 36 -10.40 -8.67 -25.66
CA CYS A 36 -10.02 -8.39 -27.05
C CYS A 36 -10.51 -9.46 -28.04
N ARG A 37 -11.08 -10.58 -27.57
CA ARG A 37 -11.43 -11.76 -28.36
C ARG A 37 -10.24 -12.39 -29.09
N ILE A 38 -9.06 -12.38 -28.46
CA ILE A 38 -7.82 -12.95 -29.00
C ILE A 38 -7.44 -14.18 -28.19
N ALA A 39 -7.56 -15.37 -28.76
CA ALA A 39 -7.26 -16.62 -28.06
C ALA A 39 -5.76 -17.00 -28.10
N ASN A 40 -5.00 -16.51 -29.08
CA ASN A 40 -3.59 -16.84 -29.25
C ASN A 40 -2.70 -15.80 -28.50
N PRO A 41 -1.88 -16.22 -27.51
CA PRO A 41 -1.00 -15.30 -26.78
C PRO A 41 0.00 -14.53 -27.66
N GLN A 42 0.46 -15.12 -28.76
CA GLN A 42 1.38 -14.47 -29.68
C GLN A 42 0.68 -13.34 -30.45
N ALA A 43 -0.53 -13.60 -30.95
CA ALA A 43 -1.36 -12.58 -31.60
C ALA A 43 -1.73 -11.45 -30.62
N TYR A 44 -1.97 -11.79 -29.35
CA TYR A 44 -2.23 -10.78 -28.32
C TYR A 44 -0.99 -9.93 -28.03
N ARG A 45 0.21 -10.53 -27.99
CA ARG A 45 1.47 -9.78 -27.89
C ARG A 45 1.67 -8.80 -29.06
N GLU A 46 1.38 -9.22 -30.29
CA GLU A 46 1.46 -8.35 -31.46
C GLU A 46 0.46 -7.20 -31.37
N HIS A 47 -0.76 -7.49 -30.89
CA HIS A 47 -1.77 -6.48 -30.62
C HIS A 47 -1.32 -5.45 -29.57
N LEU A 48 -0.68 -5.88 -28.49
CA LEU A 48 -0.13 -4.99 -27.45
C LEU A 48 0.90 -4.01 -28.01
N THR A 49 1.77 -4.46 -28.92
CA THR A 49 2.77 -3.58 -29.57
C THR A 49 2.11 -2.53 -30.47
N GLY A 50 1.00 -2.88 -31.12
CA GLY A 50 0.26 -1.98 -32.01
C GLY A 50 -0.79 -1.10 -31.33
N SER A 51 -1.10 -1.33 -30.04
CA SER A 51 -2.15 -0.62 -29.31
C SER A 51 -1.66 -0.15 -27.93
N PRO A 52 -1.21 1.12 -27.82
CA PRO A 52 -0.89 1.72 -26.53
C PRO A 52 -2.07 1.69 -25.54
N GLN A 53 -3.30 1.77 -26.04
CA GLN A 53 -4.51 1.69 -25.24
C GLN A 53 -4.66 0.31 -24.60
N GLU A 54 -4.47 -0.78 -25.36
CA GLU A 54 -4.56 -2.13 -24.79
C GLU A 54 -3.39 -2.43 -23.83
N LEU A 55 -2.19 -1.94 -24.15
CA LEU A 55 -1.06 -2.03 -23.22
C LEU A 55 -1.38 -1.36 -21.88
N GLN A 56 -1.99 -0.17 -21.91
CA GLN A 56 -2.42 0.53 -20.71
C GLN A 56 -3.51 -0.25 -19.95
N GLU A 57 -4.46 -0.88 -20.64
CA GLU A 57 -5.49 -1.71 -20.01
C GLU A 57 -4.92 -2.98 -19.37
N LEU A 58 -3.89 -3.58 -19.97
CA LEU A 58 -3.14 -4.67 -19.35
C LEU A 58 -2.39 -4.20 -18.11
N ILE A 59 -1.71 -3.04 -18.18
CA ILE A 59 -1.05 -2.42 -17.00
C ILE A 59 -2.07 -2.22 -15.88
N ASN A 60 -3.22 -1.63 -16.19
CA ASN A 60 -4.30 -1.41 -15.24
C ASN A 60 -4.80 -2.72 -14.59
N ALA A 61 -4.75 -3.84 -15.30
CA ALA A 61 -5.18 -5.15 -14.81
C ALA A 61 -4.16 -5.86 -13.90
N VAL A 62 -2.87 -5.54 -14.04
CA VAL A 62 -1.79 -6.16 -13.23
C VAL A 62 -1.36 -5.31 -12.03
N VAL A 63 -1.68 -4.02 -12.03
CA VAL A 63 -1.42 -3.12 -10.88
C VAL A 63 -2.32 -3.50 -9.71
N ILE A 64 -1.73 -3.58 -8.51
CA ILE A 64 -2.44 -3.87 -7.26
C ILE A 64 -2.71 -2.54 -6.52
N PRO A 65 -3.95 -2.02 -6.50
CA PRO A 65 -4.28 -0.70 -5.94
C PRO A 65 -4.47 -0.72 -4.41
N GLU A 66 -3.66 -1.46 -3.67
CA GLU A 66 -3.87 -1.64 -2.22
C GLU A 66 -3.29 -0.49 -1.42
N THR A 67 -4.14 0.42 -0.96
CA THR A 67 -3.78 1.61 -0.17
C THR A 67 -4.88 2.02 0.81
N TRP A 68 -4.55 2.85 1.79
CA TRP A 68 -5.49 3.45 2.75
C TRP A 68 -4.87 4.69 3.40
N PHE A 69 -5.72 5.55 3.95
CA PHE A 69 -5.29 6.80 4.58
C PHE A 69 -4.37 6.55 5.78
N PHE A 70 -3.31 7.34 5.88
CA PHE A 70 -2.32 7.26 6.97
C PHE A 70 -1.72 5.86 7.20
N ARG A 71 -1.55 5.07 6.13
CA ARG A 71 -0.79 3.82 6.18
C ARG A 71 0.62 4.09 6.70
N ASP A 72 1.03 3.41 7.78
CA ASP A 72 2.26 3.69 8.56
C ASP A 72 2.38 5.17 8.96
N ARG A 73 1.52 5.60 9.88
CA ARG A 73 1.31 7.00 10.31
C ARG A 73 2.62 7.73 10.66
N GLU A 74 3.61 7.03 11.19
CA GLU A 74 4.91 7.55 11.59
C GLU A 74 5.65 8.17 10.40
N ALA A 75 5.47 7.67 9.18
CA ALA A 75 6.04 8.26 7.97
C ALA A 75 5.55 9.70 7.74
N PHE A 76 4.25 9.95 7.91
CA PHE A 76 3.65 11.29 7.75
C PHE A 76 4.05 12.25 8.88
N THR A 77 4.25 11.72 10.08
CA THR A 77 4.75 12.50 11.22
C THR A 77 6.18 12.96 10.96
N MET A 78 7.03 12.06 10.45
CA MET A 78 8.40 12.38 10.08
C MET A 78 8.46 13.37 8.90
N LEU A 79 7.60 13.17 7.89
CA LEU A 79 7.44 14.09 6.75
C LEU A 79 7.19 15.52 7.21
N ALA A 80 6.16 15.72 8.04
CA ALA A 80 5.79 17.04 8.52
C ALA A 80 6.90 17.69 9.36
N ARG A 81 7.59 16.88 10.19
CA ARG A 81 8.75 17.34 10.98
C ARG A 81 9.89 17.80 10.06
N HIS A 82 10.22 17.01 9.05
CA HIS A 82 11.30 17.32 8.12
C HIS A 82 11.00 18.60 7.34
N ALA A 83 9.78 18.72 6.79
CA ALA A 83 9.33 19.93 6.09
C ALA A 83 9.42 21.18 6.98
N ARG A 84 9.12 21.06 8.28
CA ARG A 84 9.18 22.18 9.23
C ARG A 84 10.62 22.62 9.50
N VAL A 85 11.53 21.66 9.69
CA VAL A 85 12.95 21.95 9.94
C VAL A 85 13.63 22.58 8.72
N HIS A 86 13.27 22.12 7.52
CA HIS A 86 13.82 22.60 6.25
C HIS A 86 12.89 23.60 5.55
N LYS A 87 12.07 24.33 6.32
CA LYS A 87 11.14 25.30 5.75
C LYS A 87 11.91 26.41 5.04
N ARG A 88 11.59 26.62 3.77
CA ARG A 88 12.21 27.63 2.89
C ARG A 88 11.20 28.72 2.53
N ALA A 89 11.68 29.77 1.87
CA ALA A 89 10.80 30.78 1.26
C ALA A 89 9.97 30.19 0.11
N GLN A 90 10.49 29.16 -0.56
CA GLN A 90 9.77 28.43 -1.61
C GLN A 90 8.87 27.34 -1.01
N PRO A 91 7.73 27.02 -1.65
CA PRO A 91 6.85 25.96 -1.19
C PRO A 91 7.56 24.60 -1.17
N THR A 92 7.35 23.81 -0.11
CA THR A 92 7.84 22.43 -0.02
C THR A 92 7.20 21.57 -1.11
N LYS A 93 8.01 20.96 -1.97
CA LYS A 93 7.57 20.06 -3.03
C LYS A 93 7.63 18.62 -2.55
N VAL A 94 6.49 17.93 -2.57
CA VAL A 94 6.38 16.52 -2.18
C VAL A 94 5.99 15.66 -3.38
N LEU A 95 6.66 14.53 -3.55
CA LEU A 95 6.29 13.49 -4.53
C LEU A 95 5.73 12.26 -3.81
N SER A 96 4.55 11.79 -4.20
CA SER A 96 4.03 10.46 -3.84
C SER A 96 4.03 9.58 -5.10
N LEU A 97 4.87 8.54 -5.11
CA LEU A 97 5.11 7.67 -6.25
C LEU A 97 5.36 6.22 -5.77
N PRO A 98 4.43 5.28 -5.95
CA PRO A 98 3.16 5.38 -6.64
C PRO A 98 2.09 5.95 -5.70
N CYS A 99 1.16 6.73 -6.24
CA CYS A 99 0.07 7.30 -5.43
C CYS A 99 -1.17 6.40 -5.34
N SER A 100 -1.28 5.35 -6.14
CA SER A 100 -2.46 4.47 -6.23
C SER A 100 -3.76 5.29 -6.38
N THR A 101 -4.78 4.99 -5.61
CA THR A 101 -6.08 5.70 -5.61
C THR A 101 -6.07 7.00 -4.79
N GLY A 102 -4.90 7.54 -4.44
CA GLY A 102 -4.73 8.89 -3.90
C GLY A 102 -4.69 9.02 -2.38
N GLU A 103 -4.99 7.95 -1.61
CA GLU A 103 -5.02 8.00 -0.15
C GLU A 103 -3.70 8.48 0.46
N GLU A 104 -2.55 8.08 -0.09
CA GLU A 104 -1.24 8.52 0.41
C GLU A 104 -1.04 10.03 0.19
N ALA A 105 -1.24 10.51 -1.05
CA ALA A 105 -1.05 11.91 -1.39
C ALA A 105 -1.98 12.83 -0.58
N TYR A 106 -3.23 12.43 -0.37
CA TYR A 106 -4.15 13.19 0.49
C TYR A 106 -3.79 13.10 1.97
N SER A 107 -3.22 11.98 2.44
CA SER A 107 -2.68 11.89 3.81
C SER A 107 -1.50 12.85 4.02
N VAL A 108 -0.65 13.04 3.01
CA VAL A 108 0.43 14.06 3.04
C VAL A 108 -0.17 15.45 3.21
N ALA A 109 -1.15 15.83 2.40
CA ALA A 109 -1.79 17.15 2.49
C ALA A 109 -2.39 17.40 3.87
N MET A 110 -3.12 16.43 4.41
CA MET A 110 -3.70 16.51 5.76
C MET A 110 -2.62 16.60 6.85
N ALA A 111 -1.52 15.85 6.73
CA ALA A 111 -0.42 15.91 7.68
C ALA A 111 0.29 17.28 7.67
N MET A 112 0.44 17.89 6.49
CA MET A 112 1.01 19.24 6.36
C MET A 112 0.08 20.29 6.99
N PHE A 113 -1.23 20.22 6.76
CA PHE A 113 -2.20 21.09 7.43
C PHE A 113 -2.24 20.89 8.94
N ASP A 114 -2.27 19.65 9.44
CA ASP A 114 -2.22 19.33 10.87
C ASP A 114 -0.91 19.84 11.52
N ALA A 115 0.17 19.91 10.76
CA ALA A 115 1.44 20.49 11.20
C ALA A 115 1.49 22.02 11.10
N GLY A 116 0.41 22.69 10.70
CA GLY A 116 0.28 24.15 10.65
C GLY A 116 0.99 24.81 9.47
N PHE A 117 1.05 24.12 8.32
CA PHE A 117 1.43 24.74 7.05
C PHE A 117 0.23 25.39 6.39
N GLU A 118 0.45 26.55 5.77
CA GLU A 118 -0.55 27.20 4.94
C GLU A 118 -0.58 26.61 3.53
N ALA A 119 -1.70 26.75 2.83
CA ALA A 119 -1.93 26.14 1.52
C ALA A 119 -0.93 26.56 0.42
N HIS A 120 -0.25 27.69 0.55
CA HIS A 120 0.75 28.17 -0.40
C HIS A 120 2.17 27.70 -0.07
N GLU A 121 2.37 27.04 1.07
CA GLU A 121 3.69 26.65 1.58
C GLU A 121 4.11 25.24 1.13
N PHE A 122 3.24 24.52 0.42
CA PHE A 122 3.55 23.21 -0.11
C PHE A 122 2.75 22.90 -1.37
N ASN A 123 3.21 21.90 -2.14
CA ASN A 123 2.46 21.27 -3.21
C ASN A 123 2.85 19.78 -3.30
N ILE A 124 1.92 18.97 -3.79
CA ILE A 124 2.10 17.52 -3.86
C ILE A 124 1.87 17.08 -5.30
N ASP A 125 2.89 16.47 -5.90
CA ASP A 125 2.73 15.72 -7.14
C ASP A 125 2.53 14.24 -6.79
N ALA A 126 1.48 13.64 -7.35
CA ALA A 126 1.07 12.27 -7.09
C ALA A 126 1.05 11.51 -8.41
N VAL A 127 1.91 10.50 -8.53
CA VAL A 127 2.19 9.82 -9.80
C VAL A 127 1.87 8.34 -9.70
N ASP A 128 1.22 7.77 -10.71
CA ASP A 128 0.96 6.33 -10.81
C ASP A 128 0.95 5.88 -12.28
N VAL A 129 1.28 4.62 -12.53
CA VAL A 129 1.25 4.03 -13.89
C VAL A 129 -0.16 3.64 -14.33
N SER A 130 -1.08 3.46 -13.39
CA SER A 130 -2.46 3.04 -13.66
C SER A 130 -3.35 4.26 -13.91
N THR A 131 -3.84 4.39 -15.14
CA THR A 131 -4.81 5.43 -15.51
C THR A 131 -6.12 5.28 -14.72
N ARG A 132 -6.51 4.04 -14.38
CA ARG A 132 -7.69 3.78 -13.56
C ARG A 132 -7.52 4.28 -12.12
N ASN A 133 -6.34 4.05 -11.53
CA ASN A 133 -6.07 4.50 -10.17
C ASN A 133 -6.05 6.03 -10.09
N ILE A 134 -5.40 6.68 -11.06
CA ILE A 134 -5.40 8.15 -11.17
C ILE A 134 -6.82 8.70 -11.29
N ALA A 135 -7.66 8.12 -12.15
CA ALA A 135 -9.05 8.56 -12.29
C ALA A 135 -9.86 8.41 -10.98
N LEU A 136 -9.63 7.34 -10.22
CA LEU A 136 -10.24 7.15 -8.89
C LEU A 136 -9.72 8.17 -7.87
N ALA A 137 -8.43 8.47 -7.91
CA ALA A 137 -7.79 9.46 -7.05
C ALA A 137 -8.34 10.88 -7.30
N GLU A 138 -8.48 11.27 -8.57
CA GLU A 138 -9.07 12.55 -8.97
C GLU A 138 -10.56 12.66 -8.59
N ARG A 139 -11.29 11.55 -8.71
CA ARG A 139 -12.69 11.48 -8.25
C ARG A 139 -12.79 11.69 -6.74
N ALA A 140 -11.82 11.17 -5.98
CA ALA A 140 -11.65 11.38 -4.54
C ALA A 140 -12.86 10.98 -3.68
N VAL A 141 -13.56 9.89 -4.02
CA VAL A 141 -14.67 9.35 -3.22
C VAL A 141 -14.27 8.01 -2.65
N TYR A 142 -14.18 7.95 -1.32
CA TYR A 142 -13.59 6.82 -0.60
C TYR A 142 -14.61 6.09 0.25
N GLY A 143 -14.60 4.76 0.14
CA GLY A 143 -15.43 3.86 0.93
C GLY A 143 -14.74 3.41 2.21
N ARG A 144 -15.41 2.51 2.95
CA ARG A 144 -14.93 1.97 4.24
C ARG A 144 -13.51 1.39 4.17
N ASN A 145 -13.13 0.77 3.06
CA ASN A 145 -11.86 0.08 2.91
C ASN A 145 -10.64 1.02 2.90
N SER A 146 -10.83 2.30 2.56
CA SER A 146 -9.77 3.32 2.61
C SER A 146 -9.51 3.83 4.04
N PHE A 147 -10.37 3.50 5.00
CA PHE A 147 -10.29 3.95 6.40
C PHE A 147 -10.00 2.76 7.31
N ARG A 148 -8.72 2.48 7.55
CA ARG A 148 -8.27 1.33 8.34
C ARG A 148 -7.55 1.76 9.61
N GLY A 149 -7.52 0.85 10.59
CA GLY A 149 -6.87 1.09 11.88
C GLY A 149 -7.72 1.93 12.82
N SER A 150 -7.13 2.32 13.95
CA SER A 150 -7.81 3.05 15.03
C SER A 150 -7.72 4.58 14.88
N TYR A 151 -6.80 5.09 14.07
CA TYR A 151 -6.62 6.52 13.86
C TYR A 151 -7.55 7.01 12.75
N LEU A 152 -8.74 7.49 13.11
CA LEU A 152 -9.76 7.94 12.15
C LEU A 152 -10.26 9.38 12.41
N GLU A 153 -9.72 10.06 13.42
CA GLU A 153 -10.12 11.42 13.83
C GLU A 153 -9.89 12.48 12.76
N PHE A 154 -8.99 12.22 11.80
CA PHE A 154 -8.75 13.11 10.67
C PHE A 154 -9.99 13.22 9.75
N ARG A 155 -10.90 12.23 9.79
CA ARG A 155 -12.13 12.24 8.99
C ARG A 155 -13.02 13.42 9.33
N ASP A 156 -13.19 13.69 10.62
CA ASP A 156 -14.05 14.77 11.11
C ASP A 156 -13.51 16.16 10.73
N ARG A 157 -12.19 16.26 10.46
CA ARG A 157 -11.53 17.52 10.08
C ARG A 157 -11.47 17.73 8.57
N TYR A 158 -11.23 16.65 7.81
CA TYR A 158 -10.83 16.75 6.41
C TYR A 158 -11.76 16.06 5.43
N PHE A 159 -12.86 15.47 5.87
CA PHE A 159 -13.80 14.79 4.98
C PHE A 159 -15.23 15.29 5.11
N GLU A 160 -15.92 15.24 3.99
CA GLU A 160 -17.34 15.52 3.86
C GLU A 160 -18.05 14.27 3.33
N ALA A 161 -19.27 14.03 3.80
CA ALA A 161 -20.10 12.95 3.29
C ALA A 161 -20.68 13.34 1.93
N VAL A 162 -20.55 12.44 0.96
CA VAL A 162 -21.09 12.60 -0.39
C VAL A 162 -21.79 11.31 -0.81
N GLU A 163 -22.50 11.35 -1.94
CA GLU A 163 -23.03 10.13 -2.53
C GLU A 163 -21.89 9.14 -2.85
N GLY A 164 -22.04 7.90 -2.37
CA GLY A 164 -21.06 6.84 -2.59
C GLY A 164 -19.89 6.77 -1.60
N GLY A 165 -19.73 7.73 -0.67
CA GLY A 165 -18.67 7.63 0.35
C GLY A 165 -18.29 8.94 1.04
N LEU A 166 -17.01 9.06 1.39
CA LEU A 166 -16.42 10.26 1.95
C LEU A 166 -15.47 10.91 0.95
N ARG A 167 -15.49 12.23 0.87
CA ARG A 167 -14.62 13.02 -0.01
C ARG A 167 -13.74 13.96 0.81
N PRO A 168 -12.43 14.07 0.53
CA PRO A 168 -11.58 15.07 1.16
C PRO A 168 -12.08 16.50 0.91
N SER A 169 -11.86 17.39 1.87
CA SER A 169 -12.27 18.79 1.78
C SER A 169 -11.60 19.48 0.59
N ALA A 170 -12.24 20.53 0.07
CA ALA A 170 -11.71 21.27 -1.09
C ALA A 170 -10.28 21.82 -0.85
N ALA A 171 -9.93 22.15 0.40
CA ALA A 171 -8.59 22.59 0.76
C ALA A 171 -7.53 21.48 0.55
N VAL A 172 -7.85 20.24 0.91
CA VAL A 172 -7.00 19.06 0.70
C VAL A 172 -6.90 18.72 -0.79
N LEU A 173 -8.03 18.71 -1.50
CA LEU A 173 -8.07 18.37 -2.92
C LEU A 173 -7.17 19.27 -3.77
N LYS A 174 -7.14 20.57 -3.47
CA LYS A 174 -6.34 21.56 -4.22
C LYS A 174 -4.82 21.41 -4.06
N GLN A 175 -4.35 20.66 -3.08
CA GLN A 175 -2.92 20.49 -2.80
C GLN A 175 -2.25 19.43 -3.66
N VAL A 176 -3.04 18.54 -4.28
CA VAL A 176 -2.54 17.35 -4.97
C VAL A 176 -2.75 17.48 -6.47
N ARG A 177 -1.68 17.28 -7.23
CA ARG A 177 -1.71 17.19 -8.70
C ARG A 177 -1.42 15.76 -9.11
N PHE A 178 -2.41 15.09 -9.69
CA PHE A 178 -2.26 13.73 -10.18
C PHE A 178 -1.68 13.71 -11.59
N ARG A 179 -0.79 12.74 -11.87
CA ARG A 179 -0.23 12.50 -13.20
C ARG A 179 -0.07 11.02 -13.45
N VAL A 180 -0.36 10.60 -14.67
CA VAL A 180 -0.01 9.25 -15.14
C VAL A 180 1.47 9.25 -15.48
N GLY A 181 2.25 8.36 -14.87
CA GLY A 181 3.70 8.31 -15.06
C GLY A 181 4.34 7.05 -14.51
N ASN A 182 5.48 6.67 -15.09
CA ASN A 182 6.29 5.52 -14.71
C ASN A 182 7.70 5.95 -14.29
N LEU A 183 8.19 5.47 -13.13
CA LEU A 183 9.52 5.81 -12.58
C LEU A 183 10.66 5.60 -13.60
N PHE A 184 10.52 4.60 -14.46
CA PHE A 184 11.49 4.27 -15.51
C PHE A 184 11.20 4.93 -16.87
N GLY A 185 10.11 5.70 -16.96
CA GLY A 185 9.67 6.39 -18.16
C GLY A 185 10.52 7.62 -18.52
N THR A 186 10.15 8.28 -19.61
CA THR A 186 10.88 9.46 -20.10
C THR A 186 10.73 10.64 -19.13
N ARG A 187 11.84 11.35 -18.88
CA ARG A 187 11.85 12.55 -18.01
C ARG A 187 10.94 13.68 -18.50
N ALA A 188 10.48 13.62 -19.75
CA ALA A 188 9.61 14.62 -20.37
C ALA A 188 8.20 14.66 -19.74
N ILE A 189 7.73 13.55 -19.16
CA ILE A 189 6.37 13.45 -18.59
C ILE A 189 6.39 13.81 -17.09
N PHE A 190 7.40 13.35 -16.36
CA PHE A 190 7.69 13.77 -14.98
C PHE A 190 9.16 13.47 -14.63
N GLY A 191 9.71 14.21 -13.67
CA GLY A 191 11.10 14.01 -13.19
C GLY A 191 12.15 14.97 -13.77
N GLN A 192 11.71 16.16 -14.19
CA GLN A 192 12.56 17.35 -14.34
C GLN A 192 12.65 18.17 -13.05
N GLU A 193 11.66 18.06 -12.16
CA GLU A 193 11.66 18.74 -10.88
C GLU A 193 12.44 17.96 -9.83
N VAL A 194 13.02 18.72 -8.89
CA VAL A 194 13.63 18.21 -7.66
C VAL A 194 12.63 18.40 -6.52
N TYR A 195 12.49 17.40 -5.67
CA TYR A 195 11.53 17.35 -4.57
C TYR A 195 12.25 17.40 -3.23
N ASP A 196 11.68 18.14 -2.27
CA ASP A 196 12.17 18.16 -0.89
C ASP A 196 11.86 16.84 -0.19
N ILE A 197 10.74 16.20 -0.55
CA ILE A 197 10.32 14.93 0.04
C ILE A 197 9.78 13.99 -1.04
N VAL A 198 10.23 12.74 -1.04
CA VAL A 198 9.74 11.68 -1.93
C VAL A 198 9.23 10.51 -1.09
N LEU A 199 7.96 10.12 -1.29
CA LEU A 199 7.39 8.89 -0.79
C LEU A 199 7.41 7.86 -1.92
N CYS A 200 8.19 6.80 -1.73
CA CYS A 200 8.22 5.64 -2.61
C CYS A 200 7.97 4.38 -1.81
N ARG A 201 6.69 4.13 -1.51
CA ARG A 201 6.24 3.16 -0.53
C ARG A 201 5.46 2.05 -1.19
N ASN A 202 5.78 0.81 -0.83
CA ASN A 202 5.11 -0.40 -1.31
C ASN A 202 5.12 -0.56 -2.84
N LEU A 203 6.20 -0.11 -3.50
CA LEU A 203 6.43 -0.25 -4.94
C LEU A 203 7.65 -1.10 -5.27
N LEU A 204 8.77 -0.86 -4.59
CA LEU A 204 10.05 -1.53 -4.86
C LEU A 204 9.95 -3.04 -4.61
N ILE A 205 8.98 -3.48 -3.80
CA ILE A 205 8.66 -4.90 -3.58
C ILE A 205 8.20 -5.63 -4.85
N TYR A 206 7.77 -4.90 -5.89
CA TYR A 206 7.32 -5.49 -7.16
C TYR A 206 8.43 -5.54 -8.22
N PHE A 207 9.62 -5.04 -7.89
CA PHE A 207 10.75 -4.98 -8.80
C PHE A 207 11.76 -6.07 -8.46
N ASN A 208 12.42 -6.61 -9.50
CA ASN A 208 13.60 -7.44 -9.30
C ASN A 208 14.79 -6.59 -8.81
N ARG A 209 15.89 -7.22 -8.41
CA ARG A 209 17.03 -6.51 -7.81
C ARG A 209 17.62 -5.43 -8.71
N GLU A 210 17.79 -5.70 -10.00
CA GLU A 210 18.32 -4.74 -10.97
C GLU A 210 17.43 -3.50 -11.08
N LEU A 211 16.11 -3.69 -11.12
CA LEU A 211 15.14 -2.60 -11.20
C LEU A 211 15.00 -1.84 -9.88
N GLN A 212 15.15 -2.50 -8.73
CA GLN A 212 15.25 -1.82 -7.43
C GLN A 212 16.47 -0.88 -7.40
N ASP A 213 17.61 -1.35 -7.88
CA ASP A 213 18.85 -0.55 -7.93
C ASP A 213 18.68 0.65 -8.86
N ARG A 214 18.11 0.45 -10.06
CA ARG A 214 17.76 1.54 -10.99
C ARG A 214 16.75 2.53 -10.39
N ALA A 215 15.73 2.03 -9.68
CA ALA A 215 14.72 2.84 -9.05
C ALA A 215 15.33 3.76 -7.97
N LEU A 216 16.22 3.24 -7.13
CA LEU A 216 16.87 4.04 -6.08
C LEU A 216 17.80 5.11 -6.65
N THR A 217 18.58 4.79 -7.68
CA THR A 217 19.35 5.81 -8.42
C THR A 217 18.44 6.91 -8.95
N ARG A 218 17.30 6.53 -9.54
CA ARG A 218 16.34 7.50 -10.08
C ARG A 218 15.67 8.34 -8.98
N LEU A 219 15.33 7.75 -7.85
CA LEU A 219 14.76 8.46 -6.70
C LEU A 219 15.76 9.47 -6.14
N LYS A 220 17.06 9.12 -6.13
CA LYS A 220 18.13 10.03 -5.75
C LYS A 220 18.19 11.26 -6.67
N ASP A 221 18.12 11.07 -7.99
CA ASP A 221 18.07 12.18 -8.96
C ASP A 221 16.86 13.14 -8.79
N LEU A 222 15.78 12.64 -8.19
CA LEU A 222 14.55 13.39 -7.95
C LEU A 222 14.55 14.11 -6.60
N LEU A 223 15.49 13.77 -5.71
CA LEU A 223 15.53 14.28 -4.35
C LEU A 223 16.44 15.51 -4.26
N ALA A 224 16.05 16.50 -3.46
CA ALA A 224 16.93 17.59 -3.08
C ALA A 224 18.10 17.04 -2.23
N THR A 225 19.22 17.76 -2.20
CA THR A 225 20.43 17.35 -1.46
C THR A 225 20.18 17.10 0.03
N ASP A 226 19.29 17.87 0.64
CA ASP A 226 18.82 17.73 2.03
C ASP A 226 17.44 17.09 2.12
N GLY A 227 16.96 16.47 1.04
CA GLY A 227 15.62 15.92 0.93
C GLY A 227 15.43 14.60 1.67
N LEU A 228 14.16 14.26 1.89
CA LEU A 228 13.73 13.07 2.61
C LEU A 228 13.11 12.03 1.69
N LEU A 229 13.67 10.82 1.69
CA LEU A 229 13.07 9.63 1.09
C LEU A 229 12.33 8.81 2.15
N LEU A 230 11.06 8.51 1.92
CA LEU A 230 10.22 7.63 2.75
C LEU A 230 9.88 6.37 1.96
N VAL A 231 10.18 5.19 2.51
CA VAL A 231 9.87 3.90 1.89
C VAL A 231 8.96 3.05 2.78
N GLY A 232 8.42 1.96 2.23
CA GLY A 232 7.59 1.03 2.98
C GLY A 232 8.43 0.14 3.91
N PRO A 233 7.82 -0.48 4.94
CA PRO A 233 8.52 -1.34 5.89
C PRO A 233 9.30 -2.49 5.24
N ALA A 234 8.75 -3.09 4.18
CA ALA A 234 9.36 -4.19 3.46
C ALA A 234 10.56 -3.77 2.57
N GLU A 235 10.76 -2.47 2.38
CA GLU A 235 11.73 -1.88 1.46
C GLU A 235 12.90 -1.22 2.20
N ALA A 236 12.81 -1.13 3.53
CA ALA A 236 13.72 -0.36 4.38
C ALA A 236 15.20 -0.77 4.30
N ALA A 237 15.50 -2.00 3.88
CA ALA A 237 16.87 -2.45 3.67
C ALA A 237 17.50 -1.88 2.39
N LEU A 238 16.69 -1.52 1.38
CA LEU A 238 17.17 -1.16 0.05
C LEU A 238 17.90 0.19 0.03
N PRO A 239 17.38 1.30 0.61
CA PRO A 239 18.04 2.61 0.52
C PRO A 239 19.47 2.60 1.09
N ARG A 240 19.71 1.88 2.19
CA ARG A 240 21.05 1.81 2.82
C ARG A 240 22.11 1.21 1.89
N LEU A 241 21.72 0.26 1.04
CA LEU A 241 22.61 -0.36 0.05
C LEU A 241 23.01 0.62 -1.06
N HIS A 242 22.30 1.76 -1.17
CA HIS A 242 22.50 2.81 -2.17
C HIS A 242 23.00 4.12 -1.57
N GLY A 243 23.60 4.05 -0.39
CA GLY A 243 24.25 5.18 0.26
C GLY A 243 23.30 6.15 0.96
N PHE A 244 22.02 5.85 1.07
CA PHE A 244 21.11 6.63 1.90
C PHE A 244 21.38 6.39 3.40
N ILE A 245 21.25 7.45 4.18
CA ILE A 245 21.43 7.43 5.63
C ILE A 245 20.06 7.44 6.30
N SER A 246 19.87 6.58 7.30
CA SER A 246 18.61 6.57 8.06
C SER A 246 18.45 7.85 8.86
N ALA A 247 17.27 8.47 8.81
CA ALA A 247 16.92 9.65 9.61
C ALA A 247 16.58 9.34 11.09
N GLU A 248 16.78 8.07 11.50
CA GLU A 248 16.67 7.59 12.89
C GLU A 248 15.32 7.86 13.57
N TRP A 249 14.23 7.89 12.80
CA TRP A 249 12.89 7.97 13.34
C TRP A 249 12.23 6.58 13.36
N PRO A 250 11.86 6.05 14.54
CA PRO A 250 11.25 4.73 14.65
C PRO A 250 10.01 4.59 13.77
N LEU A 251 9.94 3.50 13.01
CA LEU A 251 8.80 3.10 12.17
C LEU A 251 8.44 4.05 11.00
N ALA A 252 9.19 5.14 10.79
CA ALA A 252 8.96 6.02 9.64
C ALA A 252 9.65 5.54 8.36
N PHE A 253 10.67 4.69 8.47
CA PHE A 253 11.46 4.18 7.32
C PHE A 253 11.93 5.32 6.42
N ALA A 254 12.54 6.31 7.07
CA ALA A 254 12.92 7.60 6.50
C ALA A 254 14.44 7.69 6.30
N PHE A 255 14.83 8.26 5.16
CA PHE A 255 16.20 8.22 4.64
C PHE A 255 16.61 9.56 4.03
N LEU A 256 17.88 9.93 4.17
CA LEU A 256 18.51 11.15 3.65
C LEU A 256 19.59 10.79 2.65
N GLU A 257 19.82 11.65 1.66
CA GLU A 257 20.86 11.45 0.64
C GLU A 257 22.28 11.64 1.21
N SER A 258 22.42 12.58 2.13
CA SER A 258 23.68 12.95 2.78
C SER A 258 23.46 13.17 4.27
N GLU A 259 24.55 13.19 5.05
CA GLU A 259 24.43 13.52 6.47
C GLU A 259 23.79 14.90 6.61
N PRO A 260 22.82 15.07 7.52
CA PRO A 260 22.24 16.37 7.74
C PRO A 260 23.35 17.34 8.15
N ILE A 261 23.54 18.41 7.38
CA ILE A 261 24.32 19.56 7.83
C ILE A 261 23.69 19.96 9.16
N LYS A 262 24.45 19.93 10.26
CA LYS A 262 23.98 20.27 11.61
C LYS A 262 23.38 21.67 11.60
N ALA A 263 22.09 21.77 11.28
CA ALA A 263 21.31 22.96 11.52
C ALA A 263 21.17 23.08 13.03
N ALA A 264 21.56 24.23 13.57
CA ALA A 264 21.40 24.53 14.99
C ALA A 264 19.95 24.24 15.39
N ALA A 265 19.78 23.40 16.40
CA ALA A 265 18.47 22.94 16.83
C ALA A 265 17.57 24.13 17.17
N PRO A 266 16.37 24.25 16.56
CA PRO A 266 15.34 25.08 17.13
C PRO A 266 14.76 24.33 18.33
N THR A 267 15.15 24.74 19.53
CA THR A 267 14.47 24.37 20.77
C THR A 267 13.10 25.02 20.80
N THR A 268 12.09 24.40 20.21
CA THR A 268 10.69 24.70 20.56
C THR A 268 9.88 23.42 20.57
N ALA A 269 9.39 23.07 21.77
CA ALA A 269 8.36 22.07 21.94
C ALA A 269 7.15 22.45 21.08
N ILE A 270 6.62 21.48 20.34
CA ILE A 270 5.39 21.64 19.54
C ILE A 270 4.25 21.94 20.53
N PRO A 271 3.62 23.13 20.50
CA PRO A 271 2.34 23.31 21.15
C PRO A 271 1.31 22.63 20.24
N VAL A 272 0.65 21.59 20.74
CA VAL A 272 -0.61 21.11 20.15
C VAL A 272 -1.62 22.24 20.32
N ARG A 273 -1.76 23.10 19.31
CA ARG A 273 -2.81 24.11 19.27
C ARG A 273 -4.13 23.43 18.90
N THR A 274 -4.96 23.19 19.91
CA THR A 274 -6.39 22.97 19.73
C THR A 274 -7.05 24.28 19.35
N SER A 275 -6.91 24.71 18.10
CA SER A 275 -7.75 25.78 17.56
C SER A 275 -8.48 25.27 16.33
N THR A 276 -9.70 24.80 16.55
CA THR A 276 -10.69 24.57 15.49
C THR A 276 -10.96 25.89 14.75
N PRO A 277 -10.90 25.93 13.41
CA PRO A 277 -11.54 27.00 12.68
C PRO A 277 -13.06 26.86 12.88
N LYS A 278 -13.70 27.92 13.39
CA LYS A 278 -15.16 28.01 13.44
C LYS A 278 -15.69 28.10 12.01
N LEU A 279 -16.11 26.97 11.43
CA LEU A 279 -17.07 27.02 10.33
C LEU A 279 -18.45 27.40 10.89
N ASN A 280 -19.10 28.34 10.21
CA ASN A 280 -20.47 28.73 10.51
C ASN A 280 -21.38 27.50 10.48
N LYS A 281 -21.98 27.18 11.63
CA LYS A 281 -22.97 26.11 11.76
C LYS A 281 -24.23 26.51 11.00
N SER A 282 -24.45 25.93 9.82
CA SER A 282 -25.79 25.85 9.25
C SER A 282 -26.66 24.91 10.09
N LYS A 283 -27.96 25.23 10.19
CA LYS A 283 -28.96 24.61 11.07
C LYS A 283 -29.02 23.08 10.91
N PRO A 284 -29.38 22.33 11.98
CA PRO A 284 -29.49 20.88 11.91
C PRO A 284 -30.64 20.47 10.99
N VAL A 285 -30.34 19.74 9.92
CA VAL A 285 -31.34 19.02 9.13
C VAL A 285 -31.66 17.72 9.87
N LEU A 286 -32.95 17.55 10.18
CA LEU A 286 -33.51 16.33 10.79
C LEU A 286 -33.17 15.11 9.93
N ARG A 287 -32.60 14.07 10.57
CA ARG A 287 -32.36 12.76 9.96
C ARG A 287 -33.70 12.07 9.67
N PRO A 288 -33.94 11.50 8.49
CA PRO A 288 -35.04 10.57 8.30
C PRO A 288 -34.74 9.28 9.08
N ARG A 289 -35.71 8.84 9.87
CA ARG A 289 -35.70 7.55 10.56
C ARG A 289 -36.02 6.48 9.52
N LEU A 290 -35.04 5.62 9.18
CA LEU A 290 -35.27 4.45 8.33
C LEU A 290 -36.20 3.48 9.07
N THR A 291 -37.46 3.42 8.65
CA THR A 291 -38.41 2.39 9.05
C THR A 291 -38.07 1.10 8.32
N VAL A 292 -37.64 0.07 9.06
CA VAL A 292 -37.46 -1.28 8.54
C VAL A 292 -38.84 -1.89 8.31
N GLY A 293 -39.25 -1.99 7.05
CA GLY A 293 -40.40 -2.79 6.65
C GLY A 293 -40.09 -4.27 6.83
N LYS A 294 -40.97 -5.01 7.51
CA LYS A 294 -41.00 -6.47 7.51
C LYS A 294 -41.39 -6.92 6.09
N GLU A 295 -40.45 -7.49 5.34
CA GLU A 295 -40.75 -8.25 4.14
C GLU A 295 -40.77 -9.76 4.45
N ASN A 296 -41.82 -10.39 3.94
CA ASN A 296 -42.15 -11.81 4.10
C ASN A 296 -41.03 -12.72 3.58
N SER A 297 -40.69 -13.72 4.39
CA SER A 297 -39.79 -14.80 4.06
C SER A 297 -40.42 -15.79 3.08
N ALA A 298 -39.87 -15.87 1.88
CA ALA A 298 -39.87 -17.06 1.03
C ALA A 298 -38.42 -17.55 0.86
N PRO A 299 -38.17 -18.86 0.73
CA PRO A 299 -36.87 -19.47 1.06
C PRO A 299 -35.82 -19.16 -0.01
N ALA A 300 -34.83 -18.35 0.37
CA ALA A 300 -33.67 -18.03 -0.46
C ALA A 300 -32.62 -19.15 -0.38
N LEU A 301 -32.16 -19.60 -1.55
CA LEU A 301 -31.01 -20.49 -1.72
C LEU A 301 -29.77 -19.99 -0.95
N ALA A 302 -29.03 -20.92 -0.35
CA ALA A 302 -27.87 -20.66 0.52
C ALA A 302 -26.76 -19.82 -0.15
N LYS A 303 -26.15 -18.92 0.63
CA LYS A 303 -25.25 -17.84 0.21
C LYS A 303 -23.75 -18.27 0.13
N PRO A 304 -22.87 -17.53 -0.58
CA PRO A 304 -21.43 -17.82 -0.75
C PRO A 304 -20.56 -17.82 0.53
N VAL A 305 -21.07 -17.31 1.65
CA VAL A 305 -20.29 -17.11 2.90
C VAL A 305 -20.03 -18.44 3.63
N ASP A 306 -20.98 -19.38 3.58
CA ASP A 306 -20.82 -20.68 4.26
C ASP A 306 -19.73 -21.55 3.60
N GLN A 307 -19.61 -21.48 2.27
CA GLN A 307 -18.61 -22.25 1.52
C GLN A 307 -17.16 -21.80 1.76
N VAL A 308 -16.95 -20.51 2.06
CA VAL A 308 -15.62 -19.98 2.41
C VAL A 308 -15.19 -20.55 3.75
N SER A 309 -16.07 -20.48 4.75
CA SER A 309 -15.80 -21.00 6.10
C SER A 309 -15.59 -22.51 6.11
N GLU A 310 -16.41 -23.28 5.42
CA GLU A 310 -16.23 -24.74 5.27
C GLU A 310 -14.88 -25.09 4.64
N SER A 311 -14.46 -24.33 3.62
CA SER A 311 -13.18 -24.55 2.96
C SER A 311 -11.98 -24.24 3.85
N LEU A 312 -12.04 -23.19 4.68
CA LEU A 312 -10.99 -22.90 5.67
C LEU A 312 -10.88 -24.02 6.72
N VAL A 313 -12.02 -24.49 7.23
CA VAL A 313 -12.07 -25.60 8.20
C VAL A 313 -11.54 -26.90 7.59
N ALA A 314 -11.78 -27.14 6.30
CA ALA A 314 -11.25 -28.30 5.60
C ALA A 314 -9.71 -28.29 5.53
N VAL A 315 -9.09 -27.13 5.23
CA VAL A 315 -7.63 -26.97 5.22
C VAL A 315 -7.04 -27.27 6.60
N GLU A 316 -7.63 -26.70 7.65
CA GLU A 316 -7.18 -26.89 9.03
C GLU A 316 -7.29 -28.36 9.48
N ARG A 317 -8.41 -29.03 9.17
CA ARG A 317 -8.62 -30.45 9.49
C ARG A 317 -7.59 -31.36 8.82
N ILE A 318 -7.26 -31.10 7.55
CA ILE A 318 -6.28 -31.90 6.80
C ILE A 318 -4.87 -31.65 7.32
N ALA A 319 -4.54 -30.39 7.64
CA ALA A 319 -3.27 -30.03 8.26
C ALA A 319 -3.09 -30.74 9.62
N ASN A 320 -4.13 -30.72 10.48
CA ASN A 320 -4.12 -31.39 11.79
C ASN A 320 -4.01 -32.92 11.68
N ALA A 321 -4.44 -33.52 10.57
CA ALA A 321 -4.26 -34.94 10.29
C ALA A 321 -2.85 -35.31 9.79
N GLY A 322 -1.92 -34.35 9.71
CA GLY A 322 -0.55 -34.56 9.25
C GLY A 322 -0.42 -34.77 7.73
N ARG A 323 -1.49 -34.56 6.97
CA ARG A 323 -1.52 -34.72 5.50
C ARG A 323 -1.06 -33.43 4.82
N VAL A 324 0.20 -33.04 5.07
CA VAL A 324 0.78 -31.72 4.74
C VAL A 324 0.62 -31.34 3.25
N LYS A 325 0.93 -32.26 2.32
CA LYS A 325 0.85 -31.98 0.88
C LYS A 325 -0.57 -31.69 0.40
N GLU A 326 -1.53 -32.49 0.86
CA GLU A 326 -2.94 -32.30 0.53
C GLU A 326 -3.49 -31.02 1.15
N ALA A 327 -3.10 -30.68 2.39
CA ALA A 327 -3.49 -29.42 3.03
C ALA A 327 -3.02 -28.21 2.20
N GLN A 328 -1.83 -28.29 1.62
CA GLN A 328 -1.29 -27.23 0.76
C GLN A 328 -2.09 -27.08 -0.53
N GLU A 329 -2.43 -28.19 -1.18
CA GLU A 329 -3.24 -28.19 -2.40
C GLU A 329 -4.63 -27.59 -2.15
N VAL A 330 -5.30 -27.99 -1.06
CA VAL A 330 -6.61 -27.45 -0.69
C VAL A 330 -6.51 -25.97 -0.31
N ALA A 331 -5.43 -25.55 0.34
CA ALA A 331 -5.21 -24.14 0.66
C ALA A 331 -5.01 -23.26 -0.58
N LEU A 332 -4.28 -23.77 -1.58
CA LEU A 332 -4.12 -23.09 -2.87
C LEU A 332 -5.44 -23.06 -3.66
N ALA A 333 -6.21 -24.16 -3.65
CA ALA A 333 -7.54 -24.18 -4.27
C ALA A 333 -8.52 -23.21 -3.59
N HIS A 334 -8.44 -23.03 -2.26
CA HIS A 334 -9.20 -22.00 -1.55
C HIS A 334 -8.85 -20.60 -2.06
N LEU A 335 -7.55 -20.31 -2.21
CA LEU A 335 -7.08 -19.03 -2.74
C LEU A 335 -7.60 -18.77 -4.16
N GLU A 336 -7.66 -19.79 -5.01
CA GLU A 336 -8.21 -19.69 -6.36
C GLU A 336 -9.72 -19.44 -6.37
N LYS A 337 -10.47 -20.12 -5.49
CA LYS A 337 -11.94 -20.08 -5.49
C LYS A 337 -12.51 -18.88 -4.74
N PHE A 338 -11.89 -18.48 -3.63
CA PHE A 338 -12.45 -17.49 -2.69
C PHE A 338 -11.56 -16.26 -2.51
N GLY A 339 -10.34 -16.29 -3.05
CA GLY A 339 -9.41 -15.18 -2.99
C GLY A 339 -8.53 -15.15 -1.72
N PRO A 340 -7.63 -14.16 -1.64
CA PRO A 340 -6.69 -14.02 -0.54
C PRO A 340 -7.37 -13.58 0.76
N SER A 341 -7.07 -14.28 1.86
CA SER A 341 -7.46 -13.89 3.21
C SER A 341 -6.30 -14.08 4.18
N ALA A 342 -6.32 -13.35 5.29
CA ALA A 342 -5.26 -13.48 6.29
C ALA A 342 -5.20 -14.91 6.86
N GLN A 343 -6.38 -15.50 7.08
CA GLN A 343 -6.52 -16.86 7.62
C GLN A 343 -5.93 -17.92 6.69
N ILE A 344 -6.22 -17.85 5.38
CA ILE A 344 -5.69 -18.87 4.45
C ILE A 344 -4.18 -18.76 4.27
N PHE A 345 -3.62 -17.55 4.28
CA PHE A 345 -2.16 -17.39 4.24
C PHE A 345 -1.49 -17.83 5.53
N TYR A 346 -2.14 -17.66 6.68
CA TYR A 346 -1.67 -18.20 7.94
C TYR A 346 -1.64 -19.74 7.91
N LEU A 347 -2.75 -20.37 7.49
CA LEU A 347 -2.84 -21.83 7.35
C LEU A 347 -1.81 -22.37 6.34
N LEU A 348 -1.63 -21.69 5.20
CA LEU A 348 -0.62 -22.05 4.22
C LEU A 348 0.81 -21.93 4.79
N GLY A 349 1.06 -20.92 5.63
CA GLY A 349 2.33 -20.76 6.34
C GLY A 349 2.60 -21.93 7.30
N LEU A 350 1.60 -22.36 8.08
CA LEU A 350 1.72 -23.52 8.98
C LEU A 350 2.05 -24.80 8.22
N VAL A 351 1.33 -25.06 7.13
CA VAL A 351 1.54 -26.26 6.31
C VAL A 351 2.94 -26.27 5.69
N GLN A 352 3.41 -25.13 5.19
CA GLN A 352 4.75 -25.01 4.61
C GLN A 352 5.87 -25.12 5.65
N ASP A 353 5.64 -24.65 6.87
CA ASP A 353 6.60 -24.79 7.98
C ASP A 353 6.72 -26.27 8.39
N ALA A 354 5.58 -26.98 8.47
CA ALA A 354 5.53 -28.41 8.71
C ALA A 354 6.21 -29.24 7.60
N ASP A 355 6.16 -28.78 6.34
CA ASP A 355 6.86 -29.39 5.19
C ASP A 355 8.38 -29.05 5.16
N GLY A 356 8.89 -28.27 6.12
CA GLY A 356 10.28 -27.83 6.17
C GLY A 356 10.63 -26.72 5.17
N ALA A 357 9.64 -26.16 4.46
CA ALA A 357 9.81 -25.10 3.48
C ALA A 357 9.85 -23.71 4.15
N ALA A 358 10.84 -23.51 5.04
CA ALA A 358 10.92 -22.35 5.93
C ALA A 358 10.85 -20.99 5.21
N SER A 359 11.50 -20.83 4.04
CA SER A 359 11.42 -19.58 3.27
C SER A 359 10.01 -19.30 2.74
N LYS A 360 9.27 -20.33 2.32
CA LYS A 360 7.89 -20.19 1.83
C LYS A 360 6.94 -19.90 3.00
N ALA A 361 7.11 -20.61 4.12
CA ALA A 361 6.35 -20.37 5.35
C ALA A 361 6.48 -18.92 5.82
N ALA A 362 7.71 -18.39 5.86
CA ALA A 362 7.96 -17.00 6.23
C ALA A 362 7.25 -16.00 5.30
N GLN A 363 7.22 -16.26 4.00
CA GLN A 363 6.48 -15.43 3.04
C GLN A 363 4.97 -15.50 3.28
N SER A 364 4.42 -16.69 3.52
CA SER A 364 3.00 -16.89 3.79
C SER A 364 2.57 -16.22 5.09
N TYR A 365 3.34 -16.32 6.17
CA TYR A 365 3.08 -15.57 7.40
C TYR A 365 3.18 -14.05 7.19
N ARG A 366 4.16 -13.58 6.42
CA ARG A 366 4.24 -12.15 6.06
C ARG A 366 3.01 -11.69 5.27
N LYS A 367 2.48 -12.51 4.36
CA LYS A 367 1.21 -12.23 3.64
C LYS A 367 0.01 -12.22 4.59
N ALA A 368 -0.04 -13.14 5.56
CA ALA A 368 -1.07 -13.12 6.59
C ALA A 368 -1.02 -11.84 7.44
N LEU A 369 0.18 -11.45 7.88
CA LEU A 369 0.42 -10.21 8.63
C LEU A 369 0.24 -8.94 7.81
N TYR A 370 0.37 -9.04 6.50
CA TYR A 370 0.05 -7.96 5.58
C TYR A 370 -1.45 -7.70 5.56
N LEU A 371 -2.27 -8.76 5.43
CA LEU A 371 -3.73 -8.65 5.42
C LEU A 371 -4.33 -8.39 6.81
N ALA A 372 -3.74 -8.94 7.85
CA ALA A 372 -4.14 -8.74 9.24
C ALA A 372 -2.90 -8.45 10.11
N PRO A 373 -2.50 -7.16 10.25
CA PRO A 373 -1.33 -6.75 11.03
C PRO A 373 -1.33 -7.16 12.50
N ASN A 374 -2.50 -7.44 13.06
CA ASN A 374 -2.67 -7.88 14.44
C ASN A 374 -2.96 -9.39 14.55
N HIS A 375 -2.76 -10.17 13.48
CA HIS A 375 -2.95 -11.62 13.50
C HIS A 375 -1.92 -12.26 14.43
N ARG A 376 -2.36 -12.61 15.64
CA ARG A 376 -1.50 -12.98 16.75
C ARG A 376 -0.73 -14.27 16.45
N GLU A 377 -1.43 -15.22 15.87
CA GLU A 377 -0.94 -16.53 15.50
C GLU A 377 0.16 -16.40 14.44
N ALA A 378 -0.05 -15.62 13.39
CA ALA A 378 0.96 -15.39 12.37
C ALA A 378 2.21 -14.65 12.92
N LEU A 379 2.05 -13.73 13.89
CA LEU A 379 3.17 -13.07 14.57
C LEU A 379 4.02 -14.07 15.35
N VAL A 380 3.37 -14.95 16.12
CA VAL A 380 4.05 -15.99 16.92
C VAL A 380 4.84 -16.93 16.02
N HIS A 381 4.18 -17.49 14.99
CA HIS A 381 4.81 -18.50 14.14
C HIS A 381 5.95 -17.92 13.31
N LEU A 382 5.82 -16.69 12.79
CA LEU A 382 6.92 -16.04 12.10
C LEU A 382 8.10 -15.72 13.03
N ALA A 383 7.84 -15.27 14.27
CA ALA A 383 8.90 -15.00 15.24
C ALA A 383 9.69 -16.28 15.59
N LEU A 384 8.98 -17.39 15.82
CA LEU A 384 9.60 -18.69 16.08
C LEU A 384 10.44 -19.18 14.89
N LEU A 385 9.90 -19.03 13.68
CA LEU A 385 10.58 -19.42 12.45
C LEU A 385 11.86 -18.62 12.22
N LEU A 386 11.82 -17.30 12.41
CA LEU A 386 13.01 -16.43 12.30
C LEU A 386 14.06 -16.78 13.35
N ARG A 387 13.65 -17.07 14.59
CA ARG A 387 14.56 -17.52 15.64
C ARG A 387 15.24 -18.84 15.29
N LYS A 388 14.50 -19.79 14.70
CA LYS A 388 15.05 -21.07 14.22
C LYS A 388 16.04 -20.89 13.07
N GLN A 389 15.87 -19.85 12.26
CA GLN A 389 16.78 -19.48 11.18
C GLN A 389 17.99 -18.64 11.62
N GLY A 390 18.09 -18.30 12.91
CA GLY A 390 19.17 -17.47 13.47
C GLY A 390 18.94 -15.96 13.37
N ASP A 391 17.79 -15.52 12.85
CA ASP A 391 17.38 -14.11 12.84
C ASP A 391 16.73 -13.73 14.18
N HIS A 392 17.60 -13.57 15.19
CA HIS A 392 17.18 -13.23 16.54
C HIS A 392 16.57 -11.83 16.65
N SER A 393 17.10 -10.86 15.89
CA SER A 393 16.60 -9.48 15.91
C SER A 393 15.22 -9.35 15.26
N GLY A 394 14.99 -10.05 14.14
CA GLY A 394 13.67 -10.12 13.51
C GLY A 394 12.64 -10.84 14.39
N ALA A 395 13.04 -11.91 15.09
CA ALA A 395 12.20 -12.61 16.04
C ALA A 395 11.80 -11.73 17.23
N GLU A 396 12.74 -10.97 17.79
CA GLU A 396 12.50 -10.05 18.92
C GLU A 396 11.56 -8.90 18.52
N ALA A 397 11.77 -8.31 17.34
CA ALA A 397 10.88 -7.26 16.81
C ALA A 397 9.42 -7.73 16.64
N LEU A 398 9.21 -8.99 16.25
CA LEU A 398 7.88 -9.60 16.15
C LEU A 398 7.30 -9.96 17.52
N ALA A 399 8.13 -10.38 18.48
CA ALA A 399 7.71 -10.63 19.86
C ALA A 399 7.24 -9.32 20.54
N ASP A 400 7.97 -8.23 20.37
CA ASP A 400 7.58 -6.90 20.86
C ASP A 400 6.28 -6.40 20.23
N ARG A 401 6.05 -6.74 18.97
CA ARG A 401 4.79 -6.47 18.28
C ARG A 401 3.65 -7.29 18.87
N LEU A 402 3.88 -8.57 19.18
CA LEU A 402 2.88 -9.43 19.80
C LEU A 402 2.48 -8.92 21.19
N VAL A 403 3.44 -8.51 22.04
CA VAL A 403 3.17 -7.94 23.36
C VAL A 403 2.28 -6.68 23.26
N ARG A 404 2.53 -5.82 22.26
CA ARG A 404 1.72 -4.62 22.01
C ARG A 404 0.30 -4.96 21.56
N VAL A 405 0.12 -6.00 20.74
CA VAL A 405 -1.20 -6.49 20.31
C VAL A 405 -1.97 -7.09 21.49
N GLN A 406 -1.30 -7.82 22.39
CA GLN A 406 -1.90 -8.39 23.60
C GLN A 406 -2.39 -7.32 24.57
N LYS A 407 -1.58 -6.28 24.82
CA LYS A 407 -1.96 -5.15 25.69
C LYS A 407 -3.18 -4.38 25.18
N ARG A 408 -3.39 -4.33 23.87
CA ARG A 408 -4.56 -3.68 23.22
C ARG A 408 -5.82 -4.54 23.18
N SER A 409 -5.73 -5.85 23.46
CA SER A 409 -6.85 -6.79 23.44
C SER A 409 -7.38 -7.11 24.85
N GLY A 410 -6.75 -6.57 25.90
CA GLY A 410 -7.09 -6.78 27.32
C GLY A 410 -7.78 -5.57 27.97
N THR A 411 -8.29 -4.65 27.17
CA THR A 411 -9.14 -3.50 27.52
C THR A 411 -10.35 -3.55 26.62
#